data_AF-A0A8T6LY36-F1
#
_entry.id   AF-A0A8T6LY36-F1
#
_cell.length_a   1.000
_cell.length_b   1.000
_cell.length_c   1.000
_cell.angle_alpha   90.00
_cell.angle_beta   90.00
_cell.angle_gamma   90.00
#
_symmetry.space_group_name_H-M   'P 1'
#
loop_
_entity.id
_entity.type
_entity.pdbx_description
1 polymer ?
#
loop_
_entity_poly.entity_id
_entity_poly.type
_entity_poly.pdbx_seq_one_letter_code
_entity_poly.pdbx_strand_id
1 'polypeptide(L)'
;MISHWNYTNFSFSALNNILSLENEQEKKEKLNNFIDEMLQDHSNEPAFMLDRFLELRSDIKLLDVPEGLMNSLKESLFCYVNGQYLAAIATAGTASELFCVYLYEHFLIKQGLERLQIKHSIRKFRRDPQDKRIEKLKNEVGLIDEICSALHEIKRKRNNSVHPQEKYDFQLEALDCLQNVIDILNLWSNSKEIADEVVEENAESK
;
A
#
# COMPACT_ATOMS: atom_id res chain seq x y z
N MET A 1 -9.06 10.21 23.90
CA MET A 1 -7.64 10.46 24.16
C MET A 1 -6.95 9.14 23.86
N ILE A 2 -6.41 8.99 22.64
CA ILE A 2 -5.87 7.71 22.16
C ILE A 2 -4.35 7.77 22.33
N SER A 3 -3.81 6.81 23.06
CA SER A 3 -2.38 6.64 23.28
C SER A 3 -1.65 6.53 21.93
N HIS A 4 -0.67 7.39 21.73
CA HIS A 4 0.15 7.40 20.53
C HIS A 4 1.30 6.42 20.73
N TRP A 5 1.22 5.27 20.07
CA TRP A 5 2.43 4.52 19.72
C TRP A 5 2.75 4.90 18.27
N ASN A 6 3.80 5.70 18.09
CA ASN A 6 4.12 6.36 16.83
C ASN A 6 5.38 5.70 16.22
N TYR A 7 5.17 4.60 15.50
CA TYR A 7 6.21 3.96 14.68
C TYR A 7 6.72 4.89 13.56
N THR A 8 5.89 5.86 13.15
CA THR A 8 6.18 6.90 12.14
C THR A 8 7.31 7.85 12.56
N ASN A 9 7.52 8.10 13.86
CA ASN A 9 8.54 9.05 14.32
C ASN A 9 9.91 8.45 14.65
N PHE A 10 9.99 7.18 15.04
CA PHE A 10 11.27 6.61 15.47
C PHE A 10 12.03 6.00 14.30
N SER A 11 11.39 5.09 13.55
CA SER A 11 12.05 4.32 12.50
C SER A 11 12.33 5.14 11.23
N PHE A 12 11.37 5.97 10.79
CA PHE A 12 11.53 6.78 9.57
C PHE A 12 12.38 8.04 9.78
N SER A 13 12.29 8.69 10.96
CA SER A 13 13.18 9.80 11.29
C SER A 13 14.62 9.31 11.43
N ALA A 14 14.84 8.15 12.07
CA ALA A 14 16.14 7.52 12.14
C ALA A 14 16.66 7.15 10.74
N LEU A 15 15.88 6.47 9.90
CA LEU A 15 16.29 6.12 8.53
C LEU A 15 16.57 7.36 7.68
N ASN A 16 15.74 8.41 7.74
CA ASN A 16 15.99 9.64 6.98
C ASN A 16 17.23 10.39 7.49
N ASN A 17 17.47 10.42 8.79
CA ASN A 17 18.68 11.00 9.38
C ASN A 17 19.93 10.21 9.04
N ILE A 18 19.82 8.88 8.86
CA ILE A 18 20.92 8.02 8.43
C ILE A 18 21.18 8.21 6.92
N LEU A 19 20.11 8.23 6.12
CA LEU A 19 20.20 8.37 4.67
C LEU A 19 20.66 9.78 4.22
N SER A 20 20.45 10.80 5.05
CA SER A 20 20.95 12.16 4.80
C SER A 20 22.42 12.38 5.16
N LEU A 21 23.09 11.39 5.75
CA LEU A 21 24.53 11.48 6.03
C LEU A 21 25.32 11.48 4.71
N GLU A 22 26.21 12.45 4.58
CA GLU A 22 27.15 12.59 3.45
C GLU A 22 28.29 11.55 3.52
N ASN A 23 28.61 11.07 4.73
CA ASN A 23 29.64 10.06 4.94
C ASN A 23 29.04 8.65 4.78
N GLU A 24 29.38 7.98 3.67
CA GLU A 24 28.90 6.63 3.34
C GLU A 24 29.29 5.56 4.36
N GLN A 25 30.44 5.70 5.03
CA GLN A 25 30.89 4.72 6.01
C GLN A 25 30.10 4.82 7.31
N GLU A 26 29.85 6.05 7.77
CA GLU A 26 29.01 6.34 8.95
C GLU A 26 27.54 5.99 8.69
N LYS A 27 27.04 6.29 7.49
CA LYS A 27 25.71 5.90 7.02
C LYS A 27 25.51 4.39 7.13
N LYS A 28 26.46 3.61 6.59
CA LYS A 28 26.39 2.14 6.61
C LYS A 28 26.41 1.57 8.03
N GLU A 29 27.23 2.14 8.90
CA GLU A 29 27.33 1.69 10.30
C GLU A 29 26.04 1.98 11.10
N LYS A 30 25.49 3.20 11.00
CA LYS A 30 24.23 3.54 11.66
C LYS A 30 23.04 2.78 11.09
N LEU A 31 23.06 2.50 9.79
CA LEU A 31 22.05 1.69 9.13
C LEU A 31 22.08 0.25 9.66
N ASN A 32 23.26 -0.36 9.79
CA ASN A 32 23.41 -1.70 10.37
C ASN A 32 22.93 -1.75 11.82
N ASN A 33 23.32 -0.79 12.65
CA ASN A 33 22.88 -0.72 14.04
C ASN A 33 21.37 -0.52 14.17
N PHE A 34 20.78 0.32 13.32
CA PHE A 34 19.33 0.51 13.25
C PHE A 34 18.62 -0.79 12.84
N ILE A 35 19.19 -1.54 11.91
CA ILE A 35 18.65 -2.83 11.48
C ILE A 35 18.76 -3.88 12.59
N ASP A 36 19.90 -3.95 13.29
CA ASP A 36 20.11 -4.86 14.42
C ASP A 36 19.16 -4.54 15.60
N GLU A 37 18.87 -3.27 15.87
CA GLU A 37 17.88 -2.85 16.86
C GLU A 37 16.44 -3.20 16.45
N MET A 38 16.14 -3.10 15.14
CA MET A 38 14.83 -3.43 14.58
C MET A 38 14.59 -4.94 14.48
N LEU A 39 15.64 -5.74 14.35
CA LEU A 39 15.60 -7.18 14.07
C LEU A 39 16.28 -7.99 15.18
N GLN A 40 15.80 -7.91 16.42
CA GLN A 40 16.16 -8.89 17.46
C GLN A 40 15.81 -10.37 17.12
N ASP A 41 15.54 -10.69 15.85
CA ASP A 41 15.39 -12.04 15.31
C ASP A 41 16.25 -12.21 14.03
N HIS A 42 17.34 -12.98 14.16
CA HIS A 42 18.50 -13.08 13.25
C HIS A 42 18.25 -13.85 11.93
N SER A 43 17.13 -13.65 11.24
CA SER A 43 16.75 -14.58 10.16
C SER A 43 16.92 -14.12 8.72
N ASN A 44 17.18 -12.85 8.38
CA ASN A 44 17.34 -12.44 6.97
C ASN A 44 18.36 -11.31 6.73
N GLU A 45 19.06 -11.36 5.60
CA GLU A 45 20.11 -10.41 5.20
C GLU A 45 19.56 -8.96 5.13
N PRO A 46 20.00 -8.06 6.04
CA PRO A 46 19.60 -6.66 6.17
C PRO A 46 19.57 -5.83 4.88
N ALA A 47 20.48 -6.11 3.96
CA ALA A 47 20.62 -5.38 2.69
C ALA A 47 19.44 -5.68 1.75
N PHE A 48 18.97 -6.92 1.68
CA PHE A 48 17.85 -7.30 0.82
C PHE A 48 16.53 -6.66 1.26
N MET A 49 16.27 -6.65 2.58
CA MET A 49 15.18 -5.91 3.22
C MET A 49 15.16 -4.44 2.76
N LEU A 50 16.29 -3.77 2.95
CA LEU A 50 16.44 -2.36 2.68
C LEU A 50 16.31 -2.06 1.18
N ASP A 51 16.93 -2.87 0.32
CA ASP A 51 16.83 -2.73 -1.13
C ASP A 51 15.38 -2.83 -1.58
N ARG A 52 14.61 -3.80 -1.06
CA ARG A 52 13.17 -3.93 -1.39
C ARG A 52 12.36 -2.77 -0.85
N PHE A 53 12.64 -2.28 0.35
CA PHE A 53 11.99 -1.08 0.89
C PHE A 53 12.33 0.19 0.10
N LEU A 54 13.56 0.33 -0.37
CA LEU A 54 14.02 1.48 -1.16
C LEU A 54 13.52 1.43 -2.59
N GLU A 55 13.48 0.26 -3.22
CA GLU A 55 12.85 0.00 -4.52
C GLU A 55 11.36 0.34 -4.46
N LEU A 56 10.67 -0.06 -3.38
CA LEU A 56 9.27 0.30 -3.18
C LEU A 56 9.06 1.79 -2.94
N ARG A 57 10.02 2.46 -2.29
CA ARG A 57 10.00 3.91 -2.13
C ARG A 57 10.30 4.65 -3.44
N SER A 58 11.14 4.10 -4.31
CA SER A 58 11.41 4.70 -5.62
C SER A 58 10.28 4.46 -6.61
N ASP A 59 9.60 3.32 -6.50
CA ASP A 59 8.55 2.91 -7.44
C ASP A 59 7.21 3.58 -7.10
N ILE A 60 6.93 3.80 -5.81
CA ILE A 60 5.79 4.61 -5.39
C ILE A 60 6.19 6.09 -5.54
N LYS A 61 5.97 6.64 -6.74
CA LYS A 61 5.88 8.11 -6.93
C LYS A 61 4.99 8.65 -5.79
N LEU A 62 5.46 9.71 -5.11
CA LEU A 62 4.81 10.40 -3.98
C LEU A 62 3.35 10.77 -4.31
N LEU A 63 2.48 9.78 -4.21
CA LEU A 63 1.04 9.92 -4.29
C LEU A 63 0.56 10.40 -2.93
N ASP A 64 -0.49 11.22 -2.91
CA ASP A 64 -1.33 11.46 -1.72
C ASP A 64 -2.08 10.16 -1.34
N VAL A 65 -1.35 9.06 -1.15
CA VAL A 65 -1.88 7.79 -0.69
C VAL A 65 -2.17 7.95 0.81
N PRO A 66 -3.36 7.56 1.29
CA PRO A 66 -3.66 7.65 2.71
C PRO A 66 -2.64 6.89 3.54
N GLU A 67 -2.19 7.49 4.64
CA GLU A 67 -1.19 6.94 5.55
C GLU A 67 -1.52 5.49 5.96
N GLY A 68 -2.81 5.20 6.21
CA GLY A 68 -3.27 3.86 6.57
C GLY A 68 -2.98 2.80 5.51
N LEU A 69 -3.13 3.11 4.22
CA LEU A 69 -2.83 2.19 3.13
C LEU A 69 -1.32 1.93 3.06
N MET A 70 -0.54 3.01 3.11
CA MET A 70 0.92 2.91 3.08
C MET A 70 1.47 2.11 4.27
N ASN A 71 0.89 2.30 5.45
CA ASN A 71 1.25 1.53 6.64
C ASN A 71 0.93 0.04 6.47
N SER A 72 -0.23 -0.31 5.94
CA SER A 72 -0.58 -1.72 5.67
C SER A 72 0.34 -2.36 4.62
N LEU A 73 0.77 -1.61 3.59
CA LEU A 73 1.74 -2.11 2.61
C LEU A 73 3.11 -2.34 3.24
N LYS A 74 3.59 -1.39 4.06
CA LYS A 74 4.84 -1.53 4.83
C LYS A 74 4.82 -2.72 5.79
N GLU A 75 3.70 -2.91 6.49
CA GLU A 75 3.49 -4.05 7.37
C GLU A 75 3.52 -5.37 6.57
N SER A 76 2.88 -5.40 5.40
CA SER A 76 2.90 -6.58 4.52
C SER A 76 4.30 -6.95 4.05
N LEU A 77 5.11 -5.96 3.67
CA LEU A 77 6.50 -6.16 3.30
C LEU A 77 7.33 -6.68 4.47
N PHE A 78 7.18 -6.06 5.64
CA PHE A 78 7.85 -6.49 6.85
C PHE A 78 7.51 -7.94 7.17
N CYS A 79 6.23 -8.33 7.10
CA CYS A 79 5.81 -9.71 7.30
C CYS A 79 6.44 -10.65 6.25
N TYR A 80 6.44 -10.26 4.98
CA TYR A 80 6.99 -11.09 3.89
C TYR A 80 8.47 -11.39 4.12
N VAL A 81 9.26 -10.37 4.42
CA VAL A 81 10.71 -10.56 4.56
C VAL A 81 11.04 -11.31 5.85
N ASN A 82 10.23 -11.22 6.90
CA ASN A 82 10.39 -12.05 8.10
C ASN A 82 9.85 -13.49 7.96
N GLY A 83 9.51 -13.93 6.73
CA GLY A 83 8.98 -15.27 6.50
C GLY A 83 7.53 -15.47 6.98
N GLN A 84 6.85 -14.41 7.42
CA GLN A 84 5.47 -14.44 7.90
C GLN A 84 4.48 -14.30 6.72
N TYR A 85 4.54 -15.23 5.77
CA TYR A 85 3.86 -15.11 4.47
C TYR A 85 2.33 -15.01 4.57
N LEU A 86 1.70 -15.73 5.49
CA LEU A 86 0.25 -15.62 5.72
C LEU A 86 -0.14 -14.21 6.23
N ALA A 87 0.68 -13.63 7.11
CA ALA A 87 0.47 -12.28 7.61
C ALA A 87 0.70 -11.24 6.49
N ALA A 88 1.70 -11.46 5.64
CA ALA A 88 1.94 -10.63 4.45
C ALA A 88 0.73 -10.63 3.50
N ILE A 89 0.16 -11.80 3.19
CA ILE A 89 -1.05 -11.91 2.35
C ILE A 89 -2.23 -11.17 3.01
N ALA A 90 -2.46 -11.34 4.31
CA ALA A 90 -3.57 -10.71 5.03
C ALA A 90 -3.47 -9.18 5.04
N THR A 91 -2.27 -8.65 5.27
CA THR A 91 -2.00 -7.20 5.32
C THR A 91 -2.02 -6.58 3.91
N ALA A 92 -1.52 -7.28 2.88
CA ALA A 92 -1.71 -6.88 1.48
C ALA A 92 -3.21 -6.83 1.11
N GLY A 93 -3.99 -7.81 1.54
CA GLY A 93 -5.44 -7.79 1.42
C GLY A 93 -6.08 -6.58 2.09
N THR A 94 -5.62 -6.22 3.30
CA THR A 94 -6.08 -5.01 4.00
C THR A 94 -5.73 -3.73 3.24
N ALA A 95 -4.50 -3.63 2.71
CA ALA A 95 -4.10 -2.51 1.86
C ALA A 95 -5.00 -2.37 0.62
N SER A 96 -5.33 -3.47 -0.04
CA SER A 96 -6.24 -3.49 -1.19
C SER A 96 -7.66 -2.99 -0.85
N GLU A 97 -8.15 -3.32 0.35
CA GLU A 97 -9.45 -2.84 0.84
C GLU A 97 -9.44 -1.35 1.15
N LEU A 98 -8.35 -0.85 1.75
CA LEU A 98 -8.15 0.57 2.02
C LEU A 98 -8.06 1.37 0.72
N PHE A 99 -7.38 0.83 -0.29
CA PHE A 99 -7.30 1.42 -1.62
C PHE A 99 -8.68 1.60 -2.26
N CYS A 100 -9.53 0.57 -2.21
CA CYS A 100 -10.90 0.67 -2.71
C CYS A 100 -11.68 1.81 -2.04
N VAL A 101 -11.54 1.96 -0.72
CA VAL A 101 -12.23 3.02 0.02
C VAL A 101 -11.70 4.40 -0.35
N TYR A 102 -10.38 4.53 -0.51
CA TYR A 102 -9.73 5.76 -0.94
C TYR A 102 -10.24 6.21 -2.32
N LEU A 103 -10.29 5.31 -3.30
CA LEU A 103 -10.80 5.62 -4.64
C LEU A 103 -12.24 6.14 -4.60
N TYR A 104 -13.09 5.48 -3.81
CA TYR A 104 -14.48 5.90 -3.68
C TYR A 104 -14.61 7.25 -2.96
N GLU A 105 -13.82 7.49 -1.92
CA GLU A 105 -13.79 8.80 -1.23
C GLU A 105 -13.38 9.92 -2.19
N HIS A 106 -12.31 9.69 -2.95
CA HIS A 106 -11.81 10.65 -3.93
C HIS A 106 -12.84 10.93 -5.03
N PHE A 107 -13.55 9.90 -5.52
CA PHE A 107 -14.66 10.07 -6.45
C PHE A 107 -15.78 10.95 -5.87
N LEU A 108 -16.22 10.68 -4.64
CA LEU A 108 -17.28 11.46 -4.00
C LEU A 108 -16.87 12.94 -3.76
N ILE A 109 -15.61 13.18 -3.45
CA ILE A 109 -15.04 14.54 -3.36
C ILE A 109 -15.10 15.24 -4.72
N LYS A 110 -14.70 14.55 -5.80
CA LYS A 110 -14.77 15.09 -7.17
C LYS A 110 -16.20 15.39 -7.64
N GLN A 111 -17.19 14.67 -7.13
CA GLN A 111 -18.62 14.96 -7.37
C GLN A 111 -19.12 16.19 -6.59
N GLY A 112 -18.28 16.83 -5.77
CA GLY A 112 -18.64 18.02 -5.00
C GLY A 112 -19.57 17.73 -3.81
N LEU A 113 -19.61 16.49 -3.32
CA LEU A 113 -20.47 16.12 -2.20
C LEU A 113 -19.98 16.73 -0.88
N GLU A 114 -20.93 17.02 0.01
CA GLU A 114 -20.61 17.56 1.33
C GLU A 114 -19.95 16.52 2.24
N ARG A 115 -19.10 16.97 3.16
CA ARG A 115 -18.32 16.11 4.07
C ARG A 115 -19.18 15.08 4.84
N LEU A 116 -20.39 15.46 5.28
CA LEU A 116 -21.29 14.54 5.98
C LEU A 116 -21.84 13.45 5.06
N GLN A 117 -22.17 13.79 3.81
CA GLN A 117 -22.64 12.85 2.80
C GLN A 117 -21.52 11.88 2.39
N ILE A 118 -20.30 12.38 2.23
CA ILE A 118 -19.10 11.56 1.97
C ILE A 118 -18.93 10.55 3.11
N LYS A 119 -18.92 11.01 4.37
CA LYS A 119 -18.73 10.13 5.54
C LYS A 119 -19.81 9.05 5.63
N HIS A 120 -21.08 9.41 5.36
CA HIS A 120 -22.17 8.44 5.36
C HIS A 120 -22.01 7.39 4.24
N SER A 121 -21.69 7.85 3.03
CA SER A 121 -21.50 6.99 1.86
C SER A 121 -20.32 6.04 2.03
N ILE A 122 -19.20 6.52 2.57
CA ILE A 122 -18.01 5.71 2.89
C ILE A 122 -18.33 4.68 3.96
N ARG A 123 -19.11 5.03 4.98
CA ARG A 123 -19.52 4.07 6.02
C ARG A 123 -20.38 2.94 5.44
N LYS A 124 -21.26 3.24 4.49
CA LYS A 124 -22.04 2.23 3.77
C LYS A 124 -21.13 1.37 2.89
N PHE A 125 -20.29 2.00 2.09
CA PHE A 125 -19.35 1.33 1.19
C PHE A 125 -18.40 0.36 1.92
N ARG A 126 -17.85 0.76 3.08
CA ARG A 126 -16.98 -0.10 3.92
C ARG A 126 -17.66 -1.38 4.42
N ARG A 127 -18.99 -1.41 4.49
CA ARG A 127 -19.75 -2.59 4.93
C ARG A 127 -20.04 -3.55 3.78
N ASP A 128 -19.89 -3.09 2.54
CA ASP A 128 -20.11 -3.94 1.39
C ASP A 128 -18.96 -4.96 1.27
N PRO A 129 -19.26 -6.23 0.92
CA PRO A 129 -18.24 -7.20 0.56
C PRO A 129 -17.30 -6.64 -0.50
N GLN A 130 -16.03 -7.04 -0.46
CA GLN A 130 -15.01 -6.48 -1.36
C GLN A 130 -15.39 -6.63 -2.84
N ASP A 131 -16.07 -7.71 -3.25
CA ASP A 131 -16.54 -7.86 -4.65
C ASP A 131 -17.53 -6.75 -5.04
N LYS A 132 -18.48 -6.43 -4.17
CA LYS A 132 -19.45 -5.35 -4.41
C LYS A 132 -18.77 -3.99 -4.44
N ARG A 133 -17.72 -3.80 -3.62
CA ARG A 133 -16.91 -2.58 -3.66
C ARG A 133 -16.18 -2.44 -5.00
N ILE A 134 -15.55 -3.50 -5.50
CA ILE A 134 -14.85 -3.51 -6.78
C ILE A 134 -15.83 -3.25 -7.93
N GLU A 135 -16.97 -3.96 -7.95
CA GLU A 135 -18.02 -3.78 -8.96
C GLU A 135 -18.53 -2.32 -8.98
N LYS A 136 -18.76 -1.74 -7.80
CA LYS A 136 -19.20 -0.35 -7.69
C LYS A 136 -18.13 0.62 -8.19
N LEU A 137 -16.85 0.41 -7.87
CA LEU A 137 -15.76 1.23 -8.39
C LEU A 137 -15.65 1.14 -9.91
N LYS A 138 -15.79 -0.05 -10.48
CA LYS A 138 -15.84 -0.24 -11.93
C LYS A 138 -16.99 0.56 -12.56
N ASN A 139 -18.20 0.41 -12.04
CA ASN A 139 -19.40 0.97 -12.65
C ASN A 139 -19.57 2.49 -12.41
N GLU A 140 -19.20 3.00 -11.23
CA GLU A 140 -19.42 4.40 -10.86
C GLU A 140 -18.18 5.27 -11.02
N VAL A 141 -16.98 4.71 -10.75
CA VAL A 141 -15.72 5.45 -10.82
C VAL A 141 -15.01 5.25 -12.16
N GLY A 142 -15.37 4.22 -12.92
CA GLY A 142 -14.70 3.87 -14.17
C GLY A 142 -13.34 3.22 -13.93
N LEU A 143 -13.20 2.44 -12.85
CA LEU A 143 -11.95 1.73 -12.55
C LEU A 143 -11.64 0.71 -13.67
N ILE A 144 -10.40 0.73 -14.16
CA ILE A 144 -9.96 -0.12 -15.28
C ILE A 144 -9.94 -1.61 -14.88
N ASP A 145 -10.15 -2.47 -15.87
CA ASP A 145 -10.33 -3.91 -15.68
C ASP A 145 -9.09 -4.60 -15.10
N GLU A 146 -7.90 -4.10 -15.42
CA GLU A 146 -6.63 -4.59 -14.89
C GLU A 146 -6.54 -4.40 -13.37
N ILE A 147 -6.92 -3.23 -12.87
CA ILE A 147 -6.96 -2.94 -11.42
C ILE A 147 -8.03 -3.80 -10.75
N CYS A 148 -9.23 -3.91 -11.33
CA CYS A 148 -10.28 -4.77 -10.81
C CYS A 148 -9.82 -6.23 -10.69
N SER A 149 -9.13 -6.73 -11.72
CA SER A 149 -8.61 -8.11 -11.76
C SER A 149 -7.57 -8.34 -10.66
N ALA A 150 -6.61 -7.42 -10.49
CA ALA A 150 -5.62 -7.49 -9.43
C ALA A 150 -6.25 -7.45 -8.02
N LEU A 151 -7.28 -6.62 -7.80
CA LEU A 151 -8.01 -6.57 -6.53
C LEU A 151 -8.76 -7.87 -6.23
N HIS A 152 -9.41 -8.49 -7.22
CA HIS A 152 -10.05 -9.79 -7.06
C HIS A 152 -9.03 -10.90 -6.78
N GLU A 153 -7.85 -10.82 -7.40
CA GLU A 153 -6.79 -11.79 -7.22
C GLU A 153 -6.19 -11.75 -5.81
N ILE A 154 -5.89 -10.56 -5.29
CA ILE A 154 -5.45 -10.37 -3.89
C ILE A 154 -6.50 -10.94 -2.92
N LYS A 155 -7.79 -10.64 -3.15
CA LYS A 155 -8.89 -11.17 -2.35
C LYS A 155 -8.95 -12.70 -2.38
N ARG A 156 -8.79 -13.30 -3.57
CA ARG A 156 -8.82 -14.75 -3.76
C ARG A 156 -7.71 -15.42 -2.95
N LYS A 157 -6.46 -14.93 -3.08
CA LYS A 157 -5.30 -15.41 -2.32
C LYS A 157 -5.51 -15.27 -0.82
N ARG A 158 -5.94 -14.10 -0.35
CA ARG A 158 -6.25 -13.87 1.08
C ARG A 158 -7.30 -14.84 1.60
N ASN A 159 -8.38 -15.07 0.88
CA ASN A 159 -9.44 -15.96 1.36
C ASN A 159 -8.97 -17.42 1.40
N ASN A 160 -8.14 -17.84 0.44
CA ASN A 160 -7.53 -19.17 0.44
C ASN A 160 -6.55 -19.34 1.62
N SER A 161 -5.84 -18.27 1.99
CA SER A 161 -4.87 -18.30 3.09
C SER A 161 -5.48 -18.31 4.49
N VAL A 162 -6.80 -18.07 4.65
CA VAL A 162 -7.52 -18.17 5.94
C VAL A 162 -7.68 -19.63 6.40
N HIS A 163 -7.75 -20.56 5.45
CA HIS A 163 -7.86 -22.00 5.71
C HIS A 163 -6.75 -22.74 4.96
N PRO A 164 -5.49 -22.62 5.41
CA PRO A 164 -4.35 -23.17 4.70
C PRO A 164 -4.51 -24.69 4.55
N GLN A 165 -4.57 -25.16 3.31
CA GLN A 165 -4.53 -26.59 3.01
C GLN A 165 -3.09 -27.09 3.12
N GLU A 166 -2.91 -28.31 3.62
CA GLU A 166 -1.59 -28.91 3.82
C GLU A 166 -0.87 -29.08 2.46
N LYS A 167 0.23 -28.32 2.27
CA LYS A 167 1.10 -28.21 1.06
C LYS A 167 0.82 -27.03 0.11
N TYR A 168 0.74 -25.82 0.64
CA TYR A 168 0.80 -24.61 -0.18
C TYR A 168 2.08 -23.81 0.09
N ASP A 169 2.75 -23.34 -0.96
CA ASP A 169 3.87 -22.42 -0.86
C ASP A 169 3.34 -20.98 -0.75
N PHE A 170 3.18 -20.51 0.48
CA PHE A 170 2.67 -19.17 0.75
C PHE A 170 3.66 -18.06 0.41
N GLN A 171 4.93 -18.37 0.20
CA GLN A 171 5.94 -17.37 -0.15
C GLN A 171 5.61 -16.76 -1.52
N LEU A 172 5.38 -17.59 -2.53
CA LEU A 172 5.05 -17.10 -3.87
C LEU A 172 3.74 -16.31 -3.90
N GLU A 173 2.70 -16.76 -3.18
CA GLU A 173 1.44 -16.02 -3.10
C GLU A 173 1.58 -14.68 -2.39
N ALA A 174 2.41 -14.61 -1.34
CA ALA A 174 2.65 -13.37 -0.61
C ALA A 174 3.38 -12.34 -1.47
N LEU A 175 4.40 -12.77 -2.23
CA LEU A 175 5.12 -11.91 -3.17
C LEU A 175 4.18 -11.39 -4.27
N ASP A 176 3.37 -12.28 -4.85
CA ASP A 176 2.42 -11.92 -5.89
C ASP A 176 1.34 -10.95 -5.35
N CYS A 177 0.83 -11.15 -4.13
CA CYS A 177 -0.05 -10.19 -3.47
C CYS A 177 0.58 -8.81 -3.33
N LEU A 178 1.84 -8.74 -2.87
CA LEU A 178 2.58 -7.49 -2.74
C LEU A 178 2.73 -6.79 -4.10
N GLN A 179 3.20 -7.53 -5.12
CA GLN A 179 3.37 -7.01 -6.47
C GLN A 179 2.06 -6.44 -7.03
N ASN A 180 0.94 -7.16 -6.87
CA ASN A 180 -0.36 -6.67 -7.32
C ASN A 180 -0.76 -5.36 -6.63
N VAL A 181 -0.50 -5.20 -5.32
CA VAL A 181 -0.80 -3.92 -4.62
C VAL A 181 0.05 -2.78 -5.18
N ILE A 182 1.32 -3.03 -5.45
CA ILE A 182 2.25 -2.05 -6.02
C ILE A 182 1.81 -1.66 -7.43
N ASP A 183 1.51 -2.64 -8.27
CA ASP A 183 1.07 -2.44 -9.65
C ASP A 183 -0.23 -1.62 -9.70
N ILE A 184 -1.18 -1.91 -8.79
CA ILE A 184 -2.41 -1.13 -8.65
C ILE A 184 -2.10 0.35 -8.33
N LEU A 185 -1.18 0.61 -7.40
CA LEU A 185 -0.79 1.96 -7.02
C LEU A 185 -0.11 2.69 -8.19
N ASN A 186 0.75 2.01 -8.93
CA ASN A 186 1.44 2.56 -10.10
C ASN A 186 0.48 2.87 -11.25
N LEU A 187 -0.43 1.94 -11.58
CA LEU A 187 -1.47 2.14 -12.60
C LEU A 187 -2.37 3.33 -12.24
N TRP A 188 -2.76 3.43 -10.97
CA TRP A 188 -3.52 4.58 -10.49
C TRP A 188 -2.74 5.89 -10.62
N SER A 189 -1.46 5.89 -10.25
CA SER A 189 -0.58 7.06 -10.40
C SER A 189 -0.58 7.59 -11.83
N ASN A 190 -0.34 6.71 -12.79
CA ASN A 190 -0.28 7.06 -14.20
C ASN A 190 -1.63 7.59 -14.71
N SER A 191 -2.74 7.00 -14.26
CA SER A 191 -4.09 7.46 -14.65
C SER A 191 -4.42 8.86 -14.11
N LYS A 192 -3.84 9.25 -12.97
CA LYS A 192 -4.04 10.58 -12.37
C LYS A 192 -3.23 11.64 -13.12
N GLU A 193 -1.96 11.36 -13.43
CA GLU A 193 -1.09 12.28 -14.20
C GLU A 193 -1.73 12.63 -15.55
N ILE A 194 -2.22 11.64 -16.29
CA ILE A 194 -2.91 11.85 -17.58
C ILE A 194 -4.18 12.70 -17.41
N ALA A 195 -4.94 12.47 -16.34
CA ALA A 195 -6.17 13.21 -16.09
C ALA A 195 -5.91 14.69 -15.72
N ASP A 196 -4.80 14.98 -15.05
CA ASP A 196 -4.42 16.33 -14.65
C ASP A 196 -3.79 17.10 -15.84
N GLU A 197 -2.99 16.46 -16.70
CA GLU A 197 -2.41 17.06 -17.93
C GLU A 197 -3.47 17.49 -18.95
N VAL A 198 -4.51 16.66 -19.15
CA VAL A 198 -5.62 16.97 -20.08
C VAL A 198 -6.46 18.17 -19.60
N VAL A 199 -6.49 18.43 -18.29
CA VAL A 199 -7.22 19.59 -17.73
C VAL A 199 -6.43 20.88 -17.95
N GLU A 200 -5.10 20.85 -17.90
CA GLU A 200 -4.23 22.00 -18.14
C GLU A 200 -4.25 22.44 -19.62
N GLU A 201 -4.12 21.51 -20.57
CA GLU A 201 -4.20 21.84 -22.01
C GLU A 201 -5.55 22.47 -22.42
N ASN A 202 -6.64 22.05 -21.77
CA ASN A 202 -7.97 22.59 -22.00
C ASN A 202 -8.22 23.93 -21.29
N ALA A 203 -7.44 24.26 -20.26
CA ALA A 203 -7.48 25.54 -19.57
C ALA A 203 -6.65 26.61 -20.31
N GLU A 204 -5.56 26.23 -20.96
CA GLU A 204 -4.73 27.14 -21.76
C GLU A 204 -5.31 27.44 -23.16
N SER A 205 -6.26 26.61 -23.62
CA SER A 205 -6.95 26.78 -24.91
C SER A 205 -8.21 27.69 -24.85
N LYS A 206 -8.45 28.40 -23.74
CA LYS A 206 -9.58 29.32 -23.53
C LYS A 206 -9.09 30.75 -23.23
#